data_AF-A0A7R8UVF6-F1
#
_entry.id   AF-A0A7R8UVF6-F1
#
_cell.length_a   1.000
_cell.length_b   1.000
_cell.length_c   1.000
_cell.angle_alpha   90.00
_cell.angle_beta   90.00
_cell.angle_gamma   90.00
#
_symmetry.space_group_name_H-M   'P 1'
#
loop_
_entity.id
_entity.type
_entity.pdbx_description
1 polymer ?
#
loop_
_entity_poly.entity_id
_entity_poly.type
_entity_poly.pdbx_seq_one_letter_code
_entity_poly.pdbx_strand_id
1 'polypeptide(L)'
;MLRRYIPEKGTVGIHCDLNDSKWNTVQLSIVSLYSNNPNLKFIRSTNRAIDLLTEEQCFEKISEIHGKSNHRGILENYEEIKNKFYYQGIIKVITKYINNCGACNLAKYDRKPVKPEFQLSQTPKNINEIVHIGIFQIGKKQFFTTIDTFSKHLYTKETG
;
A
#
# COMPACT_ATOMS: atom_id res chain seq x y z
N MET A 1 -27.14 -10.99 8.52
CA MET A 1 -28.37 -10.27 8.93
C MET A 1 -28.69 -9.39 7.73
N LEU A 2 -29.91 -9.43 7.20
CA LEU A 2 -30.28 -8.55 6.08
C LEU A 2 -30.01 -7.10 6.50
N ARG A 3 -29.36 -6.29 5.65
CA ARG A 3 -29.36 -4.83 5.82
C ARG A 3 -30.80 -4.42 6.15
N ARG A 4 -31.00 -3.58 7.18
CA ARG A 4 -32.30 -2.97 7.47
C ARG A 4 -32.87 -2.19 6.28
N TYR A 5 -32.03 -1.85 5.29
CA TYR A 5 -32.41 -1.14 4.07
C TYR A 5 -31.83 -1.83 2.84
N ILE A 6 -32.72 -2.24 1.93
CA ILE A 6 -32.36 -2.68 0.59
C ILE A 6 -32.08 -1.42 -0.26
N PRO A 7 -30.91 -1.32 -0.91
CA PRO A 7 -30.55 -0.14 -1.69
C PRO A 7 -31.45 0.02 -2.93
N GLU A 8 -31.61 1.25 -3.41
CA GLU A 8 -32.40 1.55 -4.62
C GLU A 8 -31.79 1.00 -5.91
N LYS A 9 -30.48 0.73 -5.91
CA LYS A 9 -29.74 0.15 -7.04
C LYS A 9 -28.52 -0.64 -6.57
N GLY A 10 -28.04 -1.54 -7.41
CA GLY A 10 -26.80 -2.29 -7.19
C GLY A 10 -27.04 -3.77 -6.97
N THR A 11 -26.09 -4.43 -6.30
CA THR A 11 -26.14 -5.87 -6.02
C THR A 11 -26.22 -6.13 -4.52
N VAL A 12 -27.19 -6.93 -4.11
CA VAL A 12 -27.42 -7.33 -2.71
C VAL A 12 -27.03 -8.79 -2.56
N GLY A 13 -26.05 -9.05 -1.70
CA GLY A 13 -25.68 -10.41 -1.31
C GLY A 13 -26.60 -10.92 -0.20
N ILE A 14 -27.21 -12.09 -0.43
CA ILE A 14 -28.03 -12.77 0.57
C ILE A 14 -27.29 -14.01 1.02
N HIS A 15 -26.88 -14.01 2.29
CA HIS A 15 -26.32 -15.20 2.89
C HIS A 15 -27.42 -16.25 3.10
N CYS A 16 -27.21 -17.43 2.53
CA CYS A 16 -28.18 -18.52 2.58
C CYS A 16 -27.50 -19.89 2.54
N ASP A 17 -27.70 -20.67 3.61
CA ASP A 17 -27.17 -22.03 3.78
C ASP A 17 -28.09 -23.11 3.18
N LEU A 18 -29.17 -22.71 2.48
CA LEU A 18 -30.09 -23.66 1.84
C LEU A 18 -29.42 -24.36 0.65
N ASN A 19 -29.89 -25.57 0.32
CA ASN A 19 -29.47 -26.25 -0.91
C ASN A 19 -29.98 -25.52 -2.16
N ASP A 20 -29.43 -25.86 -3.33
CA ASP A 20 -29.70 -25.12 -4.57
C ASP A 20 -31.17 -25.13 -5.00
N SER A 21 -31.87 -26.24 -4.78
CA SER A 21 -33.31 -26.35 -5.05
C SER A 21 -34.12 -25.35 -4.22
N LYS A 22 -33.87 -25.30 -2.92
CA LYS A 22 -34.56 -24.35 -2.02
C LYS A 22 -34.12 -22.90 -2.26
N TRP A 23 -32.85 -22.67 -2.57
CA TRP A 23 -32.34 -21.35 -2.93
C TRP A 23 -33.02 -20.82 -4.21
N ASN A 24 -33.23 -21.67 -5.22
CA ASN A 24 -33.90 -21.24 -6.45
C ASN A 24 -35.32 -20.73 -6.17
N THR A 25 -36.07 -21.41 -5.31
CA THR A 25 -37.40 -20.95 -4.87
C THR A 25 -37.32 -19.58 -4.21
N VAL A 26 -36.38 -19.38 -3.28
CA VAL A 26 -36.17 -18.09 -2.60
C VAL A 26 -35.78 -16.99 -3.59
N GLN A 27 -34.85 -17.28 -4.50
CA GLN A 27 -34.38 -16.33 -5.51
C GLN A 27 -35.53 -15.89 -6.42
N LEU A 28 -36.38 -16.82 -6.87
CA LEU A 28 -37.56 -16.52 -7.68
C LEU A 28 -38.54 -15.62 -6.92
N SER A 29 -38.81 -15.90 -5.64
CA SER A 29 -39.68 -15.04 -4.82
C SER A 29 -39.11 -13.63 -4.68
N ILE A 30 -37.81 -13.49 -4.46
CA ILE A 30 -37.16 -12.19 -4.30
C ILE A 30 -37.17 -11.41 -5.62
N VAL A 31 -36.82 -12.06 -6.74
CA VAL A 31 -36.86 -11.42 -8.06
C VAL A 31 -38.29 -10.98 -8.40
N SER A 32 -39.31 -11.78 -8.07
CA SER A 32 -40.71 -11.41 -8.25
C SER A 32 -41.10 -10.18 -7.42
N LEU A 33 -40.70 -10.15 -6.13
CA LEU A 33 -41.00 -9.04 -5.22
C LEU A 33 -40.36 -7.71 -5.66
N TYR A 34 -39.17 -7.77 -6.27
CA TYR A 34 -38.41 -6.60 -6.72
C TYR A 34 -38.41 -6.42 -8.24
N SER A 35 -39.36 -7.05 -8.94
CA SER A 35 -39.48 -7.01 -10.42
C SER A 35 -39.60 -5.59 -10.98
N ASN A 36 -40.18 -4.66 -10.21
CA ASN A 36 -40.31 -3.25 -10.60
C ASN A 36 -38.99 -2.45 -10.52
N ASN A 37 -37.90 -3.04 -10.00
CA ASN A 37 -36.60 -2.38 -9.89
C ASN A 37 -35.50 -3.16 -10.63
N PRO A 38 -35.34 -2.94 -11.96
CA PRO A 38 -34.35 -3.66 -12.77
C PRO A 38 -32.90 -3.31 -12.42
N ASN A 39 -32.67 -2.21 -11.68
CA ASN A 39 -31.34 -1.78 -11.25
C ASN A 39 -30.85 -2.53 -10.00
N LEU A 40 -31.70 -3.38 -9.41
CA LEU A 40 -31.39 -4.15 -8.22
C LEU A 40 -31.20 -5.63 -8.57
N LYS A 41 -30.06 -6.18 -8.19
CA LYS A 41 -29.72 -7.60 -8.39
C LYS A 41 -29.51 -8.27 -7.06
N PHE A 42 -30.01 -9.50 -6.93
CA PHE A 42 -29.80 -10.32 -5.75
C PHE A 42 -28.91 -11.49 -6.10
N ILE A 43 -27.86 -11.71 -5.29
CA ILE A 43 -26.93 -12.82 -5.46
C ILE A 43 -26.87 -13.63 -4.18
N ARG A 44 -26.67 -14.93 -4.32
CA ARG A 44 -26.35 -15.79 -3.18
C ARG A 44 -24.94 -15.47 -2.70
N SER A 45 -24.79 -15.30 -1.39
CA SER A 45 -23.49 -15.29 -0.73
C SER A 45 -23.35 -16.55 0.13
N THR A 46 -22.24 -17.26 -0.03
CA THR A 46 -21.86 -18.34 0.91
C THR A 46 -21.15 -17.78 2.14
N ASN A 47 -20.67 -16.54 2.07
CA ASN A 47 -19.95 -15.92 3.17
C ASN A 47 -20.88 -15.00 4.00
N ARG A 48 -20.71 -15.06 5.32
CA ARG A 48 -21.47 -14.29 6.32
C ARG A 48 -20.58 -13.23 6.95
N ALA A 49 -20.38 -12.13 6.22
CA ALA A 49 -19.67 -10.97 6.73
C ALA A 49 -20.51 -10.23 7.81
N ILE A 50 -19.81 -9.60 8.75
CA ILE A 50 -20.39 -8.71 9.75
C ILE A 50 -20.53 -7.32 9.14
N ASP A 51 -21.75 -6.77 9.15
CA ASP A 51 -21.99 -5.42 8.66
C ASP A 51 -21.39 -4.39 9.63
N LEU A 52 -20.54 -3.52 9.09
CA LEU A 52 -20.07 -2.33 9.76
C LEU A 52 -20.97 -1.16 9.34
N LEU A 53 -21.51 -0.43 10.31
CA LEU A 53 -22.52 0.59 10.07
C LEU A 53 -21.92 1.98 9.88
N THR A 54 -20.75 2.21 10.48
CA THR A 54 -20.08 3.52 10.44
C THR A 54 -18.65 3.41 9.92
N GLU A 55 -18.09 4.54 9.47
CA GLU A 55 -16.70 4.59 9.01
C GLU A 55 -15.74 4.37 10.19
N GLU A 56 -16.10 4.80 11.40
CA GLU A 56 -15.32 4.62 12.62
C GLU A 56 -15.16 3.14 12.97
N GLN A 57 -16.24 2.35 12.90
CA GLN A 57 -16.17 0.90 13.09
C GLN A 57 -15.27 0.23 12.05
N CYS A 58 -15.28 0.73 10.80
CA CYS A 58 -14.34 0.28 9.79
C CYS A 58 -12.90 0.61 10.17
N PHE A 59 -12.64 1.86 10.57
CA PHE A 59 -11.31 2.28 10.98
C PHE A 59 -10.76 1.45 12.13
N GLU A 60 -11.58 1.15 13.14
CA GLU A 60 -11.17 0.29 14.26
C GLU A 60 -10.73 -1.10 13.77
N LYS A 61 -11.53 -1.73 12.90
CA LYS A 61 -11.22 -3.05 12.36
C LYS A 61 -10.03 -3.06 11.42
N ILE A 62 -9.89 -2.03 10.58
CA ILE A 62 -8.72 -1.87 9.72
C ILE A 62 -7.47 -1.67 10.58
N SER A 63 -7.54 -0.83 11.62
CA SER A 63 -6.43 -0.57 12.53
C SER A 63 -5.96 -1.84 13.25
N GLU A 64 -6.92 -2.63 13.75
CA GLU A 64 -6.65 -3.91 14.41
C GLU A 64 -5.92 -4.88 13.46
N ILE A 65 -6.44 -5.06 12.24
CA ILE A 65 -5.89 -6.02 11.26
C ILE A 65 -4.54 -5.52 10.71
N HIS A 66 -4.45 -4.25 10.34
CA HIS A 66 -3.24 -3.65 9.80
C HIS A 66 -2.09 -3.69 10.82
N GLY A 67 -2.35 -3.38 12.08
CA GLY A 67 -1.36 -3.45 13.16
C GLY A 67 -0.91 -4.89 13.43
N LYS A 68 -1.85 -5.84 13.58
CA LYS A 68 -1.52 -7.26 13.83
C LYS A 68 -0.79 -7.93 12.67
N SER A 69 -0.98 -7.45 11.44
CA SER A 69 -0.44 -8.05 10.24
C SER A 69 0.89 -7.45 9.78
N ASN A 70 1.61 -6.72 10.64
CA ASN A 70 2.86 -6.02 10.32
C ASN A 70 2.70 -5.00 9.19
N HIS A 71 1.66 -4.16 9.28
CA HIS A 71 1.45 -3.05 8.35
C HIS A 71 1.33 -3.45 6.88
N ARG A 72 0.67 -4.58 6.59
CA ARG A 72 0.40 -5.04 5.23
C ARG A 72 -0.24 -3.94 4.35
N GLY A 73 -0.04 -4.07 3.04
CA GLY A 73 -0.57 -3.17 2.05
C GLY A 73 -2.10 -3.17 1.95
N ILE A 74 -2.61 -2.30 1.09
CA ILE A 74 -4.04 -2.04 0.90
C ILE A 74 -4.76 -3.29 0.38
N LEU A 75 -4.20 -3.98 -0.61
CA LEU A 75 -4.82 -5.13 -1.24
C LEU A 75 -4.88 -6.32 -0.28
N GLU A 76 -3.81 -6.56 0.46
CA GLU A 76 -3.72 -7.64 1.42
C GLU A 76 -4.70 -7.44 2.59
N ASN A 77 -4.82 -6.20 3.08
CA ASN A 77 -5.84 -5.86 4.08
C ASN A 77 -7.25 -6.05 3.50
N TYR A 78 -7.49 -5.63 2.26
CA TYR A 78 -8.79 -5.81 1.61
C TYR A 78 -9.18 -7.28 1.49
N GLU A 79 -8.27 -8.15 1.04
CA GLU A 79 -8.51 -9.59 0.91
C GLU A 79 -8.85 -10.27 2.24
N GLU A 80 -8.23 -9.83 3.34
CA GLU A 80 -8.55 -10.35 4.66
C GLU A 80 -9.89 -9.81 5.19
N ILE A 81 -10.15 -8.52 5.01
CA ILE A 81 -11.32 -7.84 5.56
C ILE A 81 -12.60 -8.22 4.81
N LYS A 82 -12.58 -8.33 3.48
CA LYS A 82 -13.78 -8.55 2.65
C LYS A 82 -14.55 -9.82 3.01
N ASN A 83 -13.87 -10.79 3.61
CA ASN A 83 -14.46 -12.06 4.01
C ASN A 83 -15.05 -12.05 5.43
N LYS A 84 -14.65 -11.10 6.26
CA LYS A 84 -15.05 -11.01 7.68
C LYS A 84 -16.04 -9.89 7.92
N PHE A 85 -15.88 -8.78 7.19
CA PHE A 85 -16.61 -7.54 7.40
C PHE A 85 -17.13 -6.96 6.09
N TYR A 86 -18.29 -6.32 6.15
CA TYR A 86 -18.88 -5.64 5.02
C TYR A 86 -19.11 -4.15 5.34
N TYR A 87 -18.63 -3.29 4.44
CA TYR A 87 -18.93 -1.87 4.42
C TYR A 87 -18.98 -1.39 2.98
N GLN A 88 -19.86 -0.45 2.69
CA GLN A 88 -20.00 0.08 1.34
C GLN A 88 -18.76 0.89 0.95
N GLY A 89 -18.01 0.40 -0.04
CA GLY A 89 -16.77 1.06 -0.45
C GLY A 89 -15.62 0.86 0.54
N ILE A 90 -15.58 -0.27 1.26
CA ILE A 90 -14.55 -0.59 2.26
C ILE A 90 -13.11 -0.39 1.77
N ILE A 91 -12.83 -0.64 0.49
CA ILE A 91 -11.50 -0.41 -0.12
C ILE A 91 -11.06 1.05 -0.04
N LYS A 92 -12.00 2.01 -0.15
CA LYS A 92 -11.72 3.44 -0.02
C LYS A 92 -11.32 3.78 1.41
N VAL A 93 -12.01 3.19 2.40
CA VAL A 93 -11.71 3.39 3.83
C VAL A 93 -10.36 2.78 4.19
N ILE A 94 -10.06 1.57 3.71
CA ILE A 94 -8.75 0.93 3.88
C ILE A 94 -7.63 1.80 3.29
N THR A 95 -7.83 2.28 2.05
CA THR A 95 -6.86 3.16 1.38
C THR A 95 -6.64 4.44 2.17
N LYS A 96 -7.71 5.08 2.65
CA LYS A 96 -7.65 6.28 3.48
C LYS A 96 -6.89 6.03 4.78
N TYR A 97 -7.14 4.91 5.47
CA TYR A 97 -6.41 4.58 6.70
C TYR A 97 -4.92 4.36 6.44
N ILE A 98 -4.57 3.48 5.50
CA ILE A 98 -3.17 3.08 5.25
C ILE A 98 -2.33 4.25 4.71
N ASN A 99 -2.90 5.11 3.87
CA ASN A 99 -2.21 6.31 3.39
C ASN A 99 -1.91 7.32 4.51
N ASN A 100 -2.69 7.30 5.59
CA ASN A 100 -2.48 8.14 6.77
C ASN A 100 -1.74 7.40 7.90
N CYS A 101 -1.26 6.18 7.68
CA CYS A 101 -0.51 5.45 8.68
C CYS A 101 0.90 6.05 8.84
N GLY A 102 1.19 6.63 10.02
CA GLY A 102 2.47 7.25 10.33
C GLY A 102 3.66 6.30 10.20
N ALA A 103 3.55 5.07 10.74
CA ALA A 103 4.60 4.07 10.65
C ALA A 103 4.91 3.68 9.19
N CYS A 104 3.88 3.47 8.37
CA CYS A 104 4.05 3.19 6.94
C CYS A 104 4.70 4.35 6.20
N ASN A 105 4.32 5.59 6.52
CA ASN A 105 4.85 6.76 5.84
C ASN A 105 6.31 7.04 6.20
N LEU A 106 6.72 6.77 7.45
CA LEU A 106 8.12 6.84 7.87
C LEU A 106 8.98 5.74 7.25
N ALA A 107 8.43 4.54 7.07
CA ALA A 107 9.16 3.40 6.50
C ALA A 107 9.28 3.46 4.96
N LYS A 108 8.43 4.24 4.28
CA LYS A 108 8.51 4.40 2.83
C LYS A 108 9.72 5.25 2.48
N TYR A 109 10.66 4.67 1.73
CA TYR A 109 11.64 5.45 0.99
C TYR A 109 10.94 6.28 -0.09
N ASP A 110 11.52 7.43 -0.43
CA ASP A 110 11.03 8.24 -1.54
C ASP A 110 11.11 7.43 -2.83
N ARG A 111 9.96 7.10 -3.42
CA ARG A 111 9.87 6.33 -4.68
C ARG A 111 10.16 7.20 -5.91
N LYS A 112 10.22 8.52 -5.73
CA LYS A 112 10.60 9.50 -6.75
C LYS A 112 11.68 10.41 -6.14
N PRO A 113 12.82 9.82 -5.74
CA PRO A 113 13.91 10.64 -5.22
C PRO A 113 14.25 11.69 -6.27
N VAL A 114 14.61 12.88 -5.82
CA VAL A 114 15.19 13.89 -6.70
C VAL A 114 16.31 13.19 -7.46
N LYS A 115 16.19 13.15 -8.79
CA LYS A 115 17.24 12.66 -9.67
C LYS A 115 18.06 13.88 -10.05
N PRO A 116 19.09 14.26 -9.26
CA PRO A 116 19.93 15.36 -9.65
C PRO A 116 20.50 15.05 -11.03
N GLU A 117 20.42 16.02 -11.94
CA GLU A 117 21.16 15.91 -13.19
C GLU A 117 22.64 15.87 -12.84
N PHE A 118 23.33 14.83 -13.32
CA PHE A 118 24.78 14.77 -13.18
C PHE A 118 25.38 15.94 -13.94
N GLN A 119 25.94 16.90 -13.20
CA GLN A 119 26.73 17.94 -13.85
C GLN A 119 28.04 17.32 -14.33
N LEU A 120 28.37 17.55 -15.60
CA LEU A 120 29.68 17.21 -16.12
C LEU A 120 30.72 18.01 -15.32
N SER A 121 31.61 17.30 -14.63
CA SER A 121 32.75 17.94 -14.01
C SER A 121 33.66 18.50 -15.09
N GLN A 122 34.35 19.60 -14.77
CA GLN A 122 35.35 20.17 -15.67
C GLN A 122 36.42 19.11 -15.95
N THR A 123 36.65 18.82 -17.23
CA THR A 123 37.74 17.92 -17.64
C THR A 123 39.03 18.73 -17.63
N PRO A 124 40.02 18.38 -16.78
CA PRO A 124 41.29 19.10 -16.77
C PRO A 124 42.01 18.89 -18.09
N LYS A 125 42.73 19.91 -18.56
CA LYS A 125 43.53 19.88 -19.80
C LYS A 125 45.02 19.70 -19.53
N ASN A 126 45.48 19.98 -18.31
CA ASN A 126 46.88 19.94 -17.91
C ASN A 126 47.06 19.24 -16.55
N ILE A 127 48.29 18.78 -16.30
CA ILE A 127 48.72 18.25 -15.00
C ILE A 127 48.60 19.36 -13.94
N ASN A 128 48.13 19.00 -12.74
CA ASN A 128 47.92 19.87 -11.58
C ASN A 128 46.82 20.92 -11.74
N GLU A 129 45.99 20.86 -12.80
CA GLU A 129 44.87 21.77 -13.01
C GLU A 129 43.73 21.50 -12.02
N ILE A 130 43.42 20.22 -11.78
CA ILE A 130 42.44 19.78 -10.80
C ILE A 130 43.07 18.64 -9.99
N VAL A 131 43.28 18.86 -8.70
CA VAL A 131 43.78 17.86 -7.76
C VAL A 131 42.71 17.59 -6.71
N HIS A 132 42.27 16.34 -6.60
CA HIS A 132 41.39 15.92 -5.52
C HIS A 132 42.23 15.52 -4.31
N ILE A 133 41.93 16.13 -3.17
CA ILE A 133 42.59 15.87 -1.90
C ILE A 133 41.57 15.24 -0.95
N GLY A 134 41.93 14.13 -0.32
CA GLY A 134 41.06 13.43 0.60
C GLY A 134 41.83 12.70 1.69
N ILE A 135 41.11 12.29 2.73
CA ILE A 135 41.64 11.41 3.77
C ILE A 135 41.01 10.04 3.58
N PHE A 136 41.84 9.02 3.43
CA PHE A 136 41.42 7.62 3.42
C PHE A 136 41.76 6.98 4.76
N GLN A 137 40.82 6.26 5.37
CA GLN A 137 41.04 5.58 6.64
C GLN A 137 40.76 4.09 6.51
N ILE A 138 41.69 3.27 7.01
CA ILE A 138 41.52 1.82 7.14
C ILE A 138 42.04 1.36 8.50
N GLY A 139 41.13 0.78 9.30
CA GLY A 139 41.41 0.48 10.70
C GLY A 139 41.75 1.75 11.50
N LYS A 140 42.90 1.74 12.18
CA LYS A 140 43.43 2.89 12.94
C LYS A 140 44.39 3.77 12.13
N LYS A 141 44.64 3.43 10.86
CA LYS A 141 45.56 4.17 10.00
C LYS A 141 44.80 5.17 9.15
N GLN A 142 45.32 6.38 9.06
CA GLN A 142 44.81 7.44 8.20
C GLN A 142 45.85 7.78 7.15
N PHE A 143 45.38 8.07 5.94
CA PHE A 143 46.22 8.39 4.80
C PHE A 143 45.73 9.71 4.21
N PHE A 144 46.61 10.70 4.17
CA PHE A 144 46.45 11.85 3.31
C PHE A 144 46.64 11.39 1.87
N THR A 145 45.67 11.66 1.01
CA THR A 145 45.67 11.24 -0.40
C THR A 145 45.46 12.45 -1.29
N THR A 146 46.24 12.54 -2.37
CA THR A 146 46.02 13.52 -3.43
C THR A 146 46.07 12.80 -4.77
N ILE A 147 45.09 13.05 -5.64
CA ILE A 147 45.08 12.53 -7.00
C ILE A 147 44.93 13.68 -7.99
N ASP A 148 45.87 13.77 -8.93
CA ASP A 148 45.75 14.68 -10.07
C ASP A 148 44.74 14.09 -11.08
N THR A 149 43.69 14.86 -11.40
CA THR A 149 42.57 14.38 -12.21
C THR A 149 42.95 14.23 -13.69
N PHE A 150 44.01 14.90 -14.16
CA PHE A 150 44.49 14.77 -15.55
C PHE A 150 45.38 13.53 -15.72
N SER A 151 46.50 13.45 -15.02
CA SER A 151 47.50 12.38 -15.12
C SER A 151 47.12 11.10 -14.39
N LYS A 152 46.13 11.17 -13.48
CA LYS A 152 45.77 10.10 -12.54
C LYS A 152 46.88 9.73 -11.57
N HIS A 153 47.90 10.59 -11.43
CA HIS A 153 48.97 10.38 -10.46
C HIS A 153 48.42 10.50 -9.04
N LEU A 154 48.65 9.46 -8.24
CA LEU A 154 48.23 9.36 -6.85
C LEU A 154 49.45 9.50 -5.94
N TYR A 155 49.35 10.41 -4.98
CA TYR A 155 50.27 10.52 -3.86
C TYR A 155 49.53 10.22 -2.56
N THR A 156 50.15 9.41 -1.70
CA THR A 156 49.60 9.04 -0.40
C THR A 156 50.65 9.13 0.70
N LYS A 157 50.26 9.64 1.87
CA LYS A 157 51.10 9.72 3.06
C LYS A 157 50.30 9.28 4.29
N GLU A 158 50.80 8.30 5.04
CA GLU A 158 50.23 7.92 6.34
C GLU A 158 50.32 9.12 7.29
N THR A 159 49.19 9.53 7.85
CA THR A 159 49.09 10.52 8.92
C THR A 159 49.02 9.74 10.23
N GLY A 160 50.01 9.94 11.10
CA GLY A 160 50.28 9.12 12.28
C GLY A 160 49.16 9.06 13.31
#